data_AF-A0A016CT89-F1
#
_entry.id   AF-A0A016CT89-F1
#
_cell.length_a   1.000
_cell.length_b   1.000
_cell.length_c   1.000
_cell.angle_alpha   90.00
_cell.angle_beta   90.00
_cell.angle_gamma   90.00
#
_symmetry.space_group_name_H-M   'P 1'
#
loop_
_entity.id
_entity.type
_entity.pdbx_description
1 polymer ?
#
loop_
_entity_poly.entity_id
_entity_poly.type
_entity_poly.pdbx_seq_one_letter_code
_entity_poly.pdbx_strand_id
1 'polypeptide(L)'
;MESFHTWSSSGRWFVFSSKRLDGLWARPFFASFDPETGRAGKPFLMPQKDPDFYDTFTKTYNLPEMIKQPVRNGNEMIEAIK
;
A
#
# COMPACT_ATOMS: atom_id res chain seq x y z
N MET A 1 6.71 3.08 13.67
CA MET A 1 5.33 3.62 13.65
C MET A 1 4.72 3.25 12.31
N GLU A 2 3.56 2.59 12.34
CA GLU A 2 2.76 2.26 11.16
C GLU A 2 1.53 3.15 11.22
N SER A 3 1.35 3.99 10.19
CA SER A 3 0.52 5.18 10.32
C SER A 3 -0.90 5.00 9.79
N PHE A 4 -1.08 4.12 8.79
CA PHE A 4 -2.35 3.95 8.09
C PHE A 4 -2.40 2.58 7.41
N HIS A 5 -3.60 2.00 7.30
CA HIS A 5 -3.83 0.77 6.56
C HIS A 5 -5.16 0.81 5.80
N THR A 6 -5.19 0.20 4.62
CA THR A 6 -6.38 -0.02 3.80
C THR A 6 -6.46 -1.48 3.39
N TRP A 7 -7.68 -2.00 3.27
CA TRP A 7 -7.96 -3.35 2.83
C TRP A 7 -8.44 -3.39 1.38
N SER A 8 -8.06 -4.43 0.66
CA SER A 8 -8.70 -4.76 -0.62
C SER A 8 -10.16 -5.13 -0.41
N SER A 9 -10.99 -4.94 -1.45
CA SER A 9 -12.41 -5.34 -1.43
C SER A 9 -12.65 -6.82 -1.14
N SER A 10 -11.67 -7.68 -1.47
CA SER A 10 -11.72 -9.12 -1.19
C SER A 10 -11.41 -9.48 0.28
N GLY A 11 -10.86 -8.55 1.05
CA GLY A 11 -10.33 -8.82 2.39
C GLY A 11 -9.06 -9.69 2.42
N ARG A 12 -8.55 -10.14 1.27
CA ARG A 12 -7.38 -11.04 1.19
C ARG A 12 -6.04 -10.31 1.12
N TRP A 13 -6.08 -8.99 1.01
CA TRP A 13 -4.90 -8.12 0.95
C TRP A 13 -5.16 -6.87 1.75
N PHE A 14 -4.11 -6.36 2.38
CA PHE A 14 -4.08 -5.03 2.97
C PHE A 14 -2.76 -4.35 2.64
N VAL A 15 -2.82 -3.02 2.56
CA VAL A 15 -1.68 -2.14 2.37
C VAL A 15 -1.54 -1.24 3.58
N PHE A 16 -0.33 -0.97 4.02
CA PHE A 16 -0.07 -0.06 5.12
C PHE A 16 1.21 0.75 4.92
N SER A 17 1.26 1.93 5.53
CA SER A 17 2.43 2.81 5.46
C SER A 17 3.42 2.52 6.58
N SER A 18 4.67 2.24 6.21
CA SER A 18 5.73 1.91 7.17
C SER A 18 7.06 2.57 6.80
N LYS A 19 7.80 3.04 7.80
CA LYS A 19 9.16 3.61 7.65
C LYS A 19 10.27 2.57 7.90
N ARG A 20 9.94 1.29 7.82
CA ARG A 20 10.81 0.18 8.27
C ARG A 20 12.11 -0.01 7.48
N LEU A 21 12.27 0.65 6.33
CA LEU A 21 13.47 0.54 5.49
C LEU A 21 14.57 1.49 5.96
N ASP A 22 14.29 2.79 5.93
CA ASP A 22 15.27 3.86 6.18
C ASP A 22 14.95 4.71 7.43
N GLY A 23 13.76 4.54 8.02
CA GLY A 23 13.28 5.36 9.14
C GLY A 23 12.81 6.78 8.77
N LEU A 24 13.05 7.22 7.53
CA LEU A 24 12.78 8.57 7.04
C LEU A 24 11.41 8.65 6.36
N TRP A 25 11.22 7.83 5.32
CA TRP A 25 10.09 7.93 4.41
C TRP A 25 9.12 6.76 4.61
N ALA A 26 7.82 7.04 4.72
CA ALA A 26 6.84 5.95 4.80
C ALA A 26 6.57 5.42 3.38
N ARG A 27 6.74 4.11 3.24
CA ARG A 27 6.50 3.38 1.99
C ARG A 27 5.30 2.45 2.14
N PRO A 28 4.54 2.17 1.07
CA PRO A 28 3.44 1.23 1.10
C PRO A 28 3.97 -0.21 1.13
N PHE A 29 3.56 -0.96 2.15
CA PHE A 29 3.80 -2.38 2.28
C PHE A 29 2.50 -3.15 2.09
N PHE A 30 2.55 -4.21 1.31
CA PHE A 30 1.44 -5.13 1.09
C PHE A 30 1.64 -6.39 1.90
N ALA A 31 0.55 -6.95 2.41
CA ALA A 31 0.53 -8.27 2.99
C ALA A 31 -0.76 -8.98 2.59
N SER A 32 -0.66 -10.28 2.35
CA SER A 32 -1.84 -11.12 2.19
C SER A 32 -2.46 -11.42 3.55
N PHE A 33 -3.75 -11.69 3.54
CA PHE A 33 -4.50 -12.14 4.70
C PHE A 33 -5.37 -13.33 4.30
N ASP A 34 -5.29 -14.38 5.10
CA ASP A 34 -6.16 -15.54 4.96
C ASP A 34 -7.34 -15.42 5.94
N PRO A 35 -8.56 -15.14 5.44
CA PRO A 35 -9.73 -14.99 6.29
C PRO A 35 -10.20 -16.31 6.92
N GLU A 36 -9.80 -17.47 6.39
CA GLU A 36 -10.19 -18.77 6.93
C GLU A 36 -9.34 -19.14 8.15
N THR A 37 -8.04 -18.84 8.09
CA THR A 37 -7.10 -19.13 9.18
C THR A 37 -6.81 -17.93 10.09
N GLY A 38 -7.19 -16.72 9.68
CA GLY A 38 -6.89 -15.47 10.37
C GLY A 38 -5.41 -15.06 10.29
N ARG A 39 -4.61 -15.67 9.41
CA ARG A 39 -3.17 -15.46 9.33
C ARG A 39 -2.81 -14.41 8.27
N ALA A 40 -1.94 -13.48 8.65
CA ALA A 40 -1.32 -12.54 7.72
C ALA A 40 0.00 -13.12 7.16
N GLY A 41 0.21 -12.94 5.86
CA GLY A 41 1.48 -13.23 5.21
C GLY A 41 2.57 -12.21 5.58
N LYS A 42 3.82 -12.54 5.25
CA LYS A 42 4.95 -11.62 5.44
C LYS A 42 4.76 -10.37 4.56
N PRO A 43 4.81 -9.15 5.13
CA PRO A 43 4.68 -7.95 4.32
C PRO A 43 5.86 -7.73 3.38
N PHE A 44 5.59 -7.19 2.19
CA PHE A 44 6.59 -6.79 1.20
C PHE A 44 6.34 -5.36 0.70
N LEU A 45 7.41 -4.70 0.28
CA LEU A 45 7.37 -3.35 -0.25
C LEU A 45 6.69 -3.33 -1.63
N MET A 46 5.87 -2.30 -1.91
CA MET A 46 5.24 -2.14 -3.22
C MET A 46 6.27 -2.17 -4.36
N PRO A 47 6.22 -3.16 -5.25
CA PRO A 47 7.18 -3.27 -6.34
C PRO A 47 7.12 -2.05 -7.25
N GLN A 48 8.29 -1.60 -7.69
CA GLN A 48 8.44 -0.52 -8.67
C GLN A 48 9.06 -1.09 -9.93
N LYS A 49 8.83 -0.42 -11.06
CA LYS A 49 9.44 -0.80 -12.33
C LYS A 49 10.97 -0.71 -12.28
N ASP A 50 11.47 0.34 -11.62
CA ASP A 50 12.88 0.53 -11.32
C ASP A 50 13.16 0.00 -9.90
N PRO A 51 14.07 -0.98 -9.72
CA PRO A 51 14.39 -1.54 -8.40
C PRO A 51 14.97 -0.49 -7.44
N ASP A 52 15.66 0.53 -7.96
CA ASP A 52 16.34 1.56 -7.15
C ASP A 52 15.44 2.77 -6.88
N PHE A 53 14.16 2.71 -7.30
CA PHE A 53 13.21 3.81 -7.17
C PHE A 53 13.15 4.40 -5.76
N TYR A 54 13.13 3.55 -4.74
CA TYR A 54 12.98 4.00 -3.36
C TYR A 54 14.24 4.64 -2.76
N ASP A 55 15.40 4.47 -3.39
CA ASP A 55 16.65 5.06 -2.91
C ASP A 55 16.69 6.56 -3.16
N THR A 56 16.07 7.00 -4.26
CA THR A 56 16.02 8.42 -4.66
C THR A 56 14.67 9.08 -4.40
N PHE A 57 13.61 8.30 -4.13
CA PHE A 57 12.28 8.84 -3.91
C PHE A 57 12.11 9.48 -2.52
N THR A 58 12.19 10.80 -2.44
CA THR A 58 12.14 11.56 -1.17
C THR A 58 10.72 11.94 -0.70
N LYS A 59 9.67 11.34 -1.26
CA LYS A 59 8.28 11.59 -0.82
C LYS A 59 7.75 10.46 0.04
N THR A 60 6.80 10.80 0.91
CA THR A 60 6.12 9.84 1.79
C THR A 60 4.74 9.48 1.27
N TYR A 61 4.42 8.18 1.30
CA TYR A 61 3.06 7.69 1.10
C TYR A 61 2.38 7.53 2.47
N ASN A 62 1.57 8.51 2.88
CA ASN A 62 0.90 8.49 4.19
C ASN A 62 -0.48 7.82 4.16
N LEU A 63 -1.15 7.79 3.01
CA LEU A 63 -2.53 7.32 2.86
C LEU A 63 -2.66 6.43 1.62
N PRO A 64 -2.13 5.19 1.65
CA PRO A 64 -2.31 4.25 0.56
C PRO A 64 -3.75 3.77 0.46
N GLU A 65 -4.35 3.92 -0.73
CA GLU A 65 -5.72 3.53 -1.07
C GLU A 65 -5.68 2.45 -2.16
N MET A 66 -6.45 1.37 -2.00
CA MET A 66 -6.57 0.32 -3.02
C MET A 66 -7.78 0.60 -3.89
N ILE A 67 -7.52 0.87 -5.17
CA ILE A 67 -8.55 1.19 -6.17
C ILE A 67 -8.87 -0.03 -7.05
N LYS A 68 -10.13 -0.16 -7.47
CA LYS A 68 -10.59 -1.27 -8.33
C LYS A 68 -10.39 -1.03 -9.82
N GLN A 69 -10.18 0.22 -10.21
CA GLN A 69 -10.08 0.64 -11.60
C GLN A 69 -9.00 1.71 -11.78
N PRO A 70 -8.37 1.80 -12.96
CA PRO A 70 -7.45 2.88 -13.27
C PRO A 70 -8.13 4.24 -13.12
N VAL A 71 -7.43 5.19 -12.51
CA VAL A 71 -7.90 6.56 -12.31
C VAL A 71 -7.08 7.49 -13.19
N ARG A 72 -7.75 8.32 -14.00
CA ARG A 72 -7.09 9.30 -14.87
C ARG A 72 -7.06 10.71 -14.28
N ASN A 73 -7.99 11.02 -13.39
CA ASN A 73 -8.12 12.34 -12.76
C ASN A 73 -8.73 12.23 -11.34
N GLY A 74 -8.73 13.34 -10.60
CA GLY A 74 -9.19 13.37 -9.21
C GLY A 74 -10.69 13.04 -9.02
N ASN A 75 -11.54 13.28 -10.01
CA ASN A 75 -12.97 12.97 -9.90
C ASN A 75 -13.20 11.45 -9.96
N GLU A 76 -12.50 10.76 -10.87
CA GLU A 76 -12.53 9.30 -10.99
C GLU A 76 -11.98 8.59 -9.73
N MET A 77 -11.13 9.28 -8.93
CA MET A 77 -10.58 8.71 -7.70
C MET A 77 -11.66 8.37 -6.68
N ILE A 78 -12.66 9.24 -6.51
CA ILE A 78 -13.75 9.04 -5.55
C ILE A 78 -14.60 7.82 -5.95
N GLU A 79 -14.78 7.60 -7.25
CA GLU A 79 -15.51 6.43 -7.76
C GLU A 79 -14.70 5.14 -7.65
N ALA A 80 -13.38 5.21 -7.81
CA ALA A 80 -12.51 4.04 -7.81
C ALA A 80 -12.20 3.47 -6.41
N ILE A 81 -12.41 4.26 -5.35
CA ILE A 81 -12.25 3.86 -3.94
C ILE A 81 -13.50 3.14 -3.41
N LYS A 82 -14.67 3.35 -4.02
CA LYS A 82 -15.93 2.65 -3.66
C LYS A 82 -15.92 1.18 -4.06
#